data_AF-A0A444XQC4-F1
#
_entry.id   AF-A0A444XQC4-F1
#
_cell.length_a   1.000
_cell.length_b   1.000
_cell.length_c   1.000
_cell.angle_alpha   90.00
_cell.angle_beta   90.00
_cell.angle_gamma   90.00
#
_symmetry.space_group_name_H-M   'P 1'
#
loop_
_entity.id
_entity.type
_entity.pdbx_description
1 polymer ?
#
loop_
_entity_poly.entity_id
_entity_poly.type
_entity_poly.pdbx_seq_one_letter_code
_entity_poly.pdbx_strand_id
1 'polypeptide(L)'
;MRIKPRDNTGKWYVSRFVDNHNHDLPPAKFVEYLPSHRKISDVDIAHMDSMRQVGISVPKIYESIAAQAGGFNQVSFTKRDMYNEVRRQRALQNGDVNAALRVLANASRVDDRMFWRNGRSQEDYKLFGDVLAFDATYRKNKYNIPVIFFWGE
;
A
#
# COMPACT_ATOMS: atom_id res chain seq x y z
N MET A 1 -8.35 20.15 -12.49
CA MET A 1 -7.35 21.24 -12.59
C MET A 1 -6.16 20.79 -13.41
N ARG A 2 -5.58 21.63 -14.28
CA ARG A 2 -4.34 21.35 -15.02
C ARG A 2 -3.27 22.37 -14.66
N ILE A 3 -2.15 21.90 -14.13
CA ILE A 3 -0.98 22.73 -13.76
C ILE A 3 0.09 22.56 -14.83
N LYS A 4 0.79 23.65 -15.18
CA LYS A 4 1.95 23.64 -16.08
C LYS A 4 3.15 24.33 -15.41
N PRO A 5 4.39 23.90 -15.69
CA PRO A 5 5.56 24.65 -15.29
C PRO A 5 5.62 25.97 -16.07
N ARG A 6 6.13 27.01 -15.42
CA ARG A 6 6.43 28.29 -16.04
C ARG A 6 7.91 28.29 -16.42
N ASP A 7 8.18 28.33 -17.71
CA ASP A 7 9.51 28.11 -18.30
C ASP A 7 10.61 28.86 -17.57
N ASN A 8 11.69 28.16 -17.22
CA ASN A 8 12.92 28.66 -16.60
C ASN A 8 12.77 29.46 -15.30
N THR A 9 11.59 29.45 -14.66
CA THR A 9 11.39 30.14 -13.37
C THR A 9 11.31 29.20 -12.17
N GLY A 10 11.19 27.88 -12.40
CA GLY A 10 10.90 26.89 -11.36
C GLY A 10 9.51 27.05 -10.73
N LYS A 11 8.70 27.99 -11.20
CA LYS A 11 7.34 28.25 -10.71
C LYS A 11 6.33 27.45 -11.53
N TRP A 12 5.21 27.10 -10.92
CA TRP A 12 4.09 26.41 -11.56
C TRP A 12 2.89 27.36 -11.66
N TYR A 13 2.03 27.19 -12.66
CA TYR A 13 0.79 27.94 -12.78
C TYR A 13 -0.38 27.05 -13.18
N VAL A 14 -1.59 27.45 -12.78
CA VAL A 14 -2.83 26.76 -13.17
C VAL A 14 -3.21 27.19 -14.59
N SER A 15 -3.06 26.28 -15.54
CA SER A 15 -3.37 26.52 -16.95
C SER A 15 -4.85 26.32 -17.30
N ARG A 16 -5.58 25.52 -16.49
CA ARG A 16 -7.01 25.29 -16.64
C ARG A 16 -7.63 24.90 -15.30
N PHE A 17 -8.69 25.59 -14.93
CA PHE A 17 -9.56 25.26 -13.82
C PHE A 17 -11.00 25.17 -14.35
N VAL A 18 -11.71 24.12 -13.99
CA VAL A 18 -13.13 23.95 -14.32
C VAL A 18 -13.79 23.63 -13.00
N ASP A 19 -14.64 24.54 -12.54
CA ASP A 19 -15.32 24.45 -11.24
C ASP A 19 -16.67 23.74 -11.34
N ASN A 20 -17.20 23.59 -12.56
CA ASN A 20 -18.44 22.86 -12.77
C ASN A 20 -18.22 21.35 -12.59
N HIS A 21 -18.98 20.78 -11.67
CA HIS A 21 -19.08 19.35 -11.45
C HIS A 21 -20.29 18.78 -12.21
N ASN A 22 -20.19 17.51 -12.63
CA ASN A 22 -21.31 16.76 -13.22
C ASN A 22 -22.17 16.03 -12.17
N HIS A 23 -21.96 16.34 -10.90
CA HIS A 23 -22.66 15.80 -9.74
C HIS A 23 -22.63 16.84 -8.61
N ASP A 24 -23.54 16.71 -7.65
CA ASP A 24 -23.52 17.54 -6.44
C ASP A 24 -22.27 17.24 -5.60
N LEU A 25 -21.75 18.29 -4.95
CA LEU A 25 -20.67 18.11 -3.99
C LEU A 25 -21.16 17.32 -2.77
N PRO A 26 -20.32 16.44 -2.21
CA PRO A 26 -20.69 15.72 -1.00
C PRO A 26 -20.97 16.71 0.13
N PRO A 27 -22.07 16.54 0.89
CA PRO A 27 -22.34 17.32 2.08
C PRO A 27 -21.13 17.36 3.02
N ALA A 28 -20.92 18.49 3.71
CA ALA A 28 -19.78 18.70 4.61
C ALA A 28 -19.59 17.56 5.63
N LYS A 29 -20.71 17.02 6.16
CA LYS A 29 -20.73 15.88 7.08
C LYS A 29 -20.13 14.58 6.52
N PHE A 30 -19.97 14.47 5.20
CA PHE A 30 -19.39 13.30 4.55
C PHE A 30 -17.96 13.50 4.07
N VAL A 31 -17.45 14.73 4.12
CA VAL A 31 -16.10 15.08 3.64
C VAL A 31 -15.03 14.31 4.40
N GLU A 32 -15.22 14.09 5.71
CA GLU A 32 -14.32 13.32 6.57
C GLU A 32 -14.16 11.84 6.13
N TYR A 33 -15.15 11.27 5.44
CA TYR A 33 -15.09 9.89 4.93
C TYR A 33 -14.41 9.79 3.55
N LEU A 34 -14.13 10.92 2.88
CA LEU A 34 -13.50 10.90 1.57
C LEU A 34 -12.07 10.34 1.68
N PRO A 35 -11.67 9.38 0.81
CA PRO A 35 -10.34 8.79 0.86
C PRO A 35 -9.18 9.80 0.83
N SER A 36 -9.34 10.94 0.14
CA SER A 36 -8.32 12.00 0.09
C SER A 36 -8.10 12.72 1.42
N HIS A 37 -9.11 12.72 2.29
CA HIS A 37 -9.09 13.33 3.62
C HIS A 37 -8.78 12.31 4.73
N ARG A 38 -8.84 11.02 4.41
CA ARG A 38 -8.56 9.94 5.35
C ARG A 38 -7.07 9.64 5.43
N LYS A 39 -6.42 10.13 6.49
CA LYS A 39 -4.99 9.89 6.77
C LYS A 39 -4.79 9.63 8.25
N ILE A 40 -3.97 8.63 8.54
CA ILE A 40 -3.44 8.35 9.88
C ILE A 40 -2.10 9.04 9.98
N SER A 41 -1.87 9.86 11.00
CA SER A 41 -0.58 10.51 11.20
C SER A 41 0.47 9.51 11.68
N ASP A 42 1.76 9.77 11.44
CA ASP A 42 2.84 8.90 11.94
C ASP A 42 2.83 8.80 13.48
N VAL A 43 2.38 9.87 14.16
CA VAL A 43 2.20 9.89 15.61
C VAL A 43 1.10 8.93 16.04
N ASP A 44 -0.04 8.94 15.36
CA ASP A 44 -1.16 8.02 15.64
C ASP A 44 -0.79 6.56 15.32
N ILE A 45 -0.01 6.33 14.26
CA ILE A 45 0.53 4.99 13.93
C ILE A 45 1.44 4.50 15.07
N ALA A 46 2.39 5.33 15.51
CA ALA A 46 3.29 4.97 16.61
C ALA A 46 2.53 4.72 17.92
N HIS A 47 1.52 5.54 18.22
CA HIS A 47 0.67 5.36 19.39
C HIS A 47 -0.13 4.06 19.32
N MET A 48 -0.74 3.79 18.17
CA MET A 48 -1.43 2.53 17.90
C MET A 48 -0.50 1.32 18.11
N ASP A 49 0.73 1.37 17.58
CA ASP A 49 1.67 0.27 17.69
C ASP A 49 2.12 0.03 19.14
N SER A 50 2.36 1.09 19.91
CA SER A 50 2.67 0.97 21.34
C SER A 50 1.53 0.28 22.12
N MET A 51 0.28 0.68 21.89
CA MET A 51 -0.87 0.05 22.55
C MET A 51 -1.09 -1.39 22.09
N ARG A 52 -0.82 -1.70 20.82
CA ARG A 52 -0.91 -3.07 20.29
C ARG A 52 0.16 -3.98 20.88
N GLN A 53 1.37 -3.48 21.13
CA GLN A 53 2.46 -4.24 21.75
C GLN A 53 2.10 -4.74 23.16
N VAL A 54 1.30 -3.97 23.91
CA VAL A 54 0.79 -4.37 25.23
C VAL A 54 -0.55 -5.14 25.15
N GLY A 55 -0.98 -5.55 23.95
CA GLY A 55 -2.13 -6.42 23.75
C GLY A 55 -3.49 -5.72 23.67
N ILE A 56 -3.54 -4.39 23.57
CA ILE A 56 -4.82 -3.68 23.41
C ILE A 56 -5.33 -3.87 21.98
N SER A 57 -6.63 -4.17 21.85
CA SER A 57 -7.26 -4.40 20.55
C SER A 57 -7.47 -3.10 19.77
N VAL A 58 -7.34 -3.16 18.44
CA VAL A 58 -7.54 -2.01 17.53
C VAL A 58 -8.83 -1.22 17.80
N PRO A 59 -10.01 -1.83 18.07
CA PRO A 59 -11.21 -1.08 18.41
C PRO A 59 -11.08 -0.21 19.65
N LYS A 60 -10.43 -0.71 20.72
CA LYS A 60 -10.20 0.03 21.96
C LYS A 60 -9.18 1.16 21.77
N ILE A 61 -8.16 0.93 20.94
CA ILE A 61 -7.19 1.96 20.57
C ILE A 61 -7.90 3.09 19.82
N TYR A 62 -8.75 2.75 18.86
CA TYR A 62 -9.54 3.73 18.11
C TYR A 62 -10.43 4.57 19.03
N GLU A 63 -11.11 3.94 20.01
CA GLU A 63 -11.89 4.62 21.03
C GLU A 63 -11.03 5.56 21.89
N SER A 64 -9.82 5.14 22.28
CA SER A 64 -8.89 5.98 23.05
C SER A 64 -8.43 7.21 22.25
N ILE A 65 -8.09 7.03 20.97
CA ILE A 65 -7.65 8.14 20.11
C ILE A 65 -8.81 9.13 19.92
N ALA A 66 -10.02 8.62 19.64
CA ALA A 66 -11.20 9.45 19.53
C ALA A 66 -11.50 10.21 20.83
N ALA A 67 -11.37 9.57 21.99
CA ALA A 67 -11.55 10.23 23.28
C ALA A 67 -10.54 11.36 23.51
N GLN A 68 -9.27 11.15 23.15
CA GLN A 68 -8.22 12.18 23.24
C GLN A 68 -8.47 13.35 22.27
N ALA A 69 -8.98 13.07 21.07
CA ALA A 69 -9.32 14.07 20.06
C ALA A 69 -10.62 14.83 20.37
N GLY A 70 -11.41 14.40 21.36
CA GLY A 70 -12.69 15.02 21.71
C GLY A 70 -13.90 14.48 20.94
N GLY A 71 -13.76 13.34 20.26
CA GLY A 71 -14.83 12.64 19.57
C GLY A 71 -14.37 11.95 18.30
N PHE A 72 -15.20 11.02 17.78
CA PHE A 72 -14.90 10.31 16.52
C PHE A 72 -14.86 11.23 15.30
N ASN A 73 -15.65 12.31 15.32
CA ASN A 73 -15.68 13.36 14.30
C ASN A 73 -14.44 14.28 14.32
N GLN A 74 -13.56 14.13 15.31
CA GLN A 74 -12.30 14.87 15.40
C GLN A 74 -11.11 14.04 14.89
N VAL A 75 -11.35 12.78 14.50
CA VAL A 75 -10.32 11.88 13.99
C VAL A 75 -10.41 11.81 12.46
N SER A 76 -9.29 12.07 11.77
CA SER A 76 -9.21 12.09 10.30
C SER A 76 -9.16 10.71 9.66
N PHE A 77 -9.52 9.64 10.37
CA PHE A 77 -9.46 8.28 9.85
C PHE A 77 -10.47 7.38 10.54
N THR A 78 -10.80 6.28 9.87
CA THR A 78 -11.75 5.30 10.39
C THR A 78 -11.05 4.13 11.07
N LYS A 79 -11.80 3.39 11.88
CA LYS A 79 -11.36 2.09 12.43
C LYS A 79 -10.87 1.13 11.33
N ARG A 80 -11.47 1.17 10.13
CA ARG A 80 -11.06 0.34 9.00
C ARG A 80 -9.67 0.72 8.48
N ASP A 81 -9.32 1.99 8.53
CA ASP A 81 -8.00 2.47 8.13
C ASP A 81 -6.90 1.93 9.05
N MET A 82 -7.15 1.87 10.37
CA MET A 82 -6.22 1.24 11.31
C MET A 82 -6.00 -0.24 10.99
N TYR A 83 -7.07 -0.99 10.67
CA TYR A 83 -6.91 -2.38 10.24
C TYR A 83 -6.12 -2.53 8.93
N ASN A 84 -6.35 -1.62 7.98
CA ASN A 84 -5.60 -1.60 6.73
C ASN A 84 -4.11 -1.31 6.99
N GLU A 85 -3.80 -0.39 7.92
CA GLU A 85 -2.44 -0.07 8.32
C GLU A 85 -1.75 -1.27 8.98
N VAL A 86 -2.42 -1.96 9.92
CA VAL A 86 -1.89 -3.20 10.51
C VAL A 86 -1.64 -4.26 9.44
N ARG A 87 -2.53 -4.39 8.45
CA ARG A 87 -2.32 -5.31 7.32
C ARG A 87 -1.10 -4.90 6.49
N ARG A 88 -0.94 -3.61 6.21
CA ARG A 88 0.22 -3.05 5.47
C ARG A 88 1.52 -3.33 6.21
N GLN A 89 1.58 -3.05 7.52
CA GLN A 89 2.73 -3.36 8.38
C GLN A 89 3.05 -4.85 8.39
N ARG A 90 2.04 -5.72 8.48
CA ARG A 90 2.25 -7.18 8.39
C ARG A 90 2.75 -7.61 7.03
N ALA A 91 2.29 -7.01 5.94
CA ALA A 91 2.82 -7.31 4.60
C ALA A 91 4.30 -6.88 4.48
N LEU A 92 4.68 -5.79 5.15
CA LEU A 92 6.08 -5.36 5.23
C LEU A 92 6.93 -6.27 6.13
N GLN A 93 6.37 -6.79 7.24
CA GLN A 93 7.07 -7.67 8.18
C GLN A 93 7.14 -9.13 7.70
N ASN A 94 6.07 -9.65 7.11
CA ASN A 94 6.02 -10.98 6.47
C ASN A 94 6.66 -10.95 5.07
N GLY A 95 7.20 -9.81 4.67
CA GLY A 95 7.84 -9.61 3.40
C GLY A 95 9.33 -9.92 3.48
N ASP A 96 9.65 -11.21 3.56
CA ASP A 96 10.90 -11.70 2.99
C ASP A 96 10.87 -11.67 1.45
N VAL A 97 10.15 -10.72 0.86
CA VAL A 97 10.22 -10.42 -0.57
C VAL A 97 11.65 -10.05 -0.90
N ASN A 98 12.33 -9.32 -0.01
CA ASN A 98 13.73 -8.97 -0.21
C ASN A 98 14.69 -10.16 -0.13
N ALA A 99 14.55 -11.15 0.78
CA ALA A 99 15.42 -12.33 0.68
C ALA A 99 14.92 -13.36 -0.33
N ALA A 100 13.63 -13.48 -0.61
CA ALA A 100 13.14 -14.23 -1.78
C ALA A 100 13.73 -13.66 -3.07
N LEU A 101 13.77 -12.33 -3.23
CA LEU A 101 14.47 -11.68 -4.35
C LEU A 101 15.97 -11.90 -4.33
N ARG A 102 16.63 -11.89 -3.16
CA ARG A 102 18.08 -12.19 -3.07
C ARG A 102 18.37 -13.63 -3.44
N VAL A 103 17.55 -14.57 -2.99
CA VAL A 103 17.61 -15.99 -3.35
C VAL A 103 17.41 -16.15 -4.85
N LEU A 104 16.39 -15.50 -5.42
CA LEU A 104 16.12 -15.54 -6.86
C LEU A 104 17.23 -14.86 -7.68
N ALA A 105 17.76 -13.73 -7.25
CA ALA A 105 18.86 -13.05 -7.92
C ALA A 105 20.15 -13.88 -7.87
N ASN A 106 20.42 -14.56 -6.75
CA ASN A 106 21.54 -15.50 -6.65
C ASN A 106 21.31 -16.76 -7.49
N ALA A 107 20.09 -17.30 -7.50
CA ALA A 107 19.73 -18.46 -8.32
C ALA A 107 19.90 -18.16 -9.82
N SER A 108 19.54 -16.96 -10.28
CA SER A 108 19.77 -16.53 -11.68
C SER A 108 21.24 -16.38 -12.09
N ARG A 109 22.18 -16.42 -11.13
CA ARG A 109 23.63 -16.42 -11.40
C ARG A 109 24.20 -17.83 -11.53
N VAL A 110 23.45 -18.83 -11.07
CA VAL A 110 23.90 -20.24 -11.01
C VAL A 110 23.12 -21.11 -12.01
N ASP A 111 21.87 -20.75 -12.32
CA ASP A 111 21.03 -21.43 -13.31
C ASP A 111 20.72 -20.52 -14.51
N ASP A 112 21.35 -20.81 -15.65
CA ASP A 112 21.18 -20.10 -16.93
C ASP A 112 19.74 -20.18 -17.49
N ARG A 113 18.87 -21.01 -16.90
CA ARG A 113 17.45 -21.12 -17.27
C ARG A 113 16.57 -20.09 -16.57
N MET A 114 17.10 -19.39 -15.57
CA MET A 114 16.38 -18.38 -14.79
C MET A 114 16.76 -16.98 -15.28
N PHE A 115 15.90 -16.36 -16.10
CA PHE A 115 16.20 -15.06 -16.72
C PHE A 115 15.08 -14.03 -16.49
N TRP A 116 15.47 -12.77 -16.45
CA TRP A 116 14.52 -11.64 -16.53
C TRP A 116 14.06 -11.49 -17.97
N ARG A 117 12.75 -11.49 -18.19
CA ARG A 117 12.21 -11.46 -19.56
C ARG A 117 12.58 -10.19 -20.34
N ASN A 118 12.68 -9.04 -19.68
CA ASN A 118 13.22 -7.80 -20.27
C ASN A 118 13.63 -6.77 -19.19
N GLY A 119 14.40 -5.74 -19.58
CA GLY A 119 14.85 -4.66 -18.69
C GLY A 119 13.73 -3.77 -18.16
N ARG A 120 12.62 -3.62 -18.90
CA ARG A 120 11.43 -2.89 -18.42
C ARG A 120 10.77 -3.57 -17.24
N SER A 121 10.69 -4.89 -17.21
CA SER A 121 10.16 -5.65 -16.08
C SER A 121 10.99 -5.47 -14.80
N GLN A 122 12.30 -5.25 -14.93
CA GLN A 122 13.15 -4.90 -13.79
C GLN A 122 12.93 -3.46 -13.31
N GLU A 123 12.73 -2.50 -14.23
CA GLU A 123 12.44 -1.11 -13.89
C GLU A 123 11.04 -0.92 -13.30
N ASP A 124 10.04 -1.56 -13.89
CA ASP A 124 8.65 -1.55 -13.43
C ASP A 124 8.54 -2.17 -12.02
N TYR A 125 9.31 -3.22 -11.74
CA TYR A 125 9.38 -3.80 -10.39
C TYR A 125 9.91 -2.79 -9.35
N LYS A 126 10.97 -2.05 -9.68
CA LYS A 126 11.54 -1.02 -8.79
C LYS A 126 10.57 0.12 -8.51
N LEU A 127 9.71 0.44 -9.46
CA LEU A 127 8.77 1.56 -9.40
C LEU A 127 7.46 1.21 -8.71
N PHE A 128 6.92 0.01 -8.96
CA PHE A 128 5.55 -0.34 -8.59
C PHE A 128 5.45 -1.50 -7.59
N GLY A 129 6.55 -2.22 -7.32
CA GLY A 129 6.61 -3.28 -6.31
C GLY A 129 5.91 -4.60 -6.68
N ASP A 130 5.12 -4.63 -7.77
CA ASP A 130 4.28 -5.77 -8.13
C ASP A 130 4.56 -6.27 -9.55
N VAL A 131 5.46 -7.26 -9.71
CA VAL A 131 5.32 -8.33 -10.72
C VAL A 131 6.03 -9.58 -10.22
N LEU A 132 5.28 -10.69 -10.14
CA LEU A 132 5.80 -12.04 -10.00
C LEU A 132 5.07 -12.92 -11.03
N ALA A 133 5.78 -13.40 -12.04
CA ALA A 133 5.21 -14.29 -13.07
C ALA A 133 5.91 -15.64 -13.01
N PHE A 134 5.13 -16.69 -12.74
CA PHE A 134 5.57 -18.08 -12.83
C PHE A 134 4.79 -18.79 -13.93
N ASP A 135 5.49 -19.54 -14.79
CA ASP A 135 4.84 -20.49 -15.67
C ASP A 135 4.58 -21.79 -14.92
N ALA A 136 3.31 -22.05 -14.60
CA ALA A 136 2.89 -23.23 -13.85
C ALA A 136 2.51 -24.40 -14.80
N THR A 137 3.26 -24.56 -15.89
CA THR A 137 3.11 -25.69 -16.83
C THR A 137 3.73 -26.99 -16.30
N TYR A 138 4.57 -26.94 -15.26
CA TYR A 138 5.36 -28.10 -14.85
C TYR A 138 4.55 -29.19 -14.12
N ARG A 139 3.57 -28.85 -13.26
CA ARG A 139 2.64 -29.83 -12.64
C ARG A 139 1.28 -29.23 -12.22
N LYS A 140 0.21 -29.99 -12.46
CA LYS A 140 -1.16 -29.71 -12.00
C LYS A 140 -1.54 -30.69 -10.88
N ASN A 141 -2.36 -30.28 -9.92
CA ASN A 141 -2.90 -31.18 -8.89
C ASN A 141 -3.97 -32.13 -9.47
N LYS A 142 -4.52 -33.04 -8.64
CA LYS A 142 -5.60 -33.98 -9.04
C LYS A 142 -6.88 -33.31 -9.56
N TYR A 143 -7.01 -32.00 -9.42
CA TYR A 143 -8.11 -31.18 -9.92
C TYR A 143 -7.71 -30.33 -11.15
N ASN A 144 -6.55 -30.63 -11.76
CA ASN A 144 -6.02 -29.96 -12.93
C ASN A 144 -5.69 -28.47 -12.72
N ILE A 145 -5.52 -28.05 -11.46
CA ILE A 145 -5.14 -26.68 -11.09
C ILE A 145 -3.61 -26.61 -11.04
N PRO A 146 -2.98 -25.59 -11.66
CA PRO A 146 -1.53 -25.39 -11.54
C PRO A 146 -1.13 -25.14 -10.07
N VAL A 147 -0.12 -25.87 -9.59
CA VAL A 147 0.37 -25.74 -8.20
C VAL A 147 1.86 -25.48 -8.19
N ILE A 148 2.29 -24.51 -7.38
CA ILE A 148 3.68 -24.14 -7.17
C ILE A 148 4.01 -24.42 -5.70
N PHE A 149 5.08 -25.18 -5.46
CA PHE A 149 5.57 -25.47 -4.11
C PHE A 149 6.82 -24.65 -3.83
N PHE A 150 6.89 -24.06 -2.64
CA PHE A 150 8.09 -23.44 -2.10
C PHE A 150 8.60 -24.34 -0.97
N TRP A 151 9.89 -24.69 -1.00
CA TRP A 151 10.61 -25.32 0.09
C TRP A 151 11.84 -24.45 0.37
N GLY A 152 12.07 -24.12 1.64
CA GLY A 152 13.27 -23.42 2.11
C GLY A 152 13.74 -24.05 3.41
N GLU A 153 15.07 -24.16 3.56
CA GLU A 153 15.74 -24.41 4.85
C GLU A 153 16.14 -23.07 5.50
#